data_AF-A0A0M2URI1-F1
#
_entry.id   AF-A0A0M2URI1-F1
#
_cell.length_a   1.000
_cell.length_b   1.000
_cell.length_c   1.000
_cell.angle_alpha   90.00
_cell.angle_beta   90.00
_cell.angle_gamma   90.00
#
_symmetry.space_group_name_H-M   'P 1'
#
loop_
_entity.id
_entity.type
_entity.pdbx_description
1 polymer ?
#
loop_
_entity_poly.entity_id
_entity_poly.type
_entity_poly.pdbx_seq_one_letter_code
_entity_poly.pdbx_strand_id
1 'polypeptide(L)'
;MLGTPNTGIRMAARIAIYGGTDLPRELVEFVRCLTRSFLAIQDVVLVSGGFKCFKKYPDRISVDLAVLRAAKRYISQPQDFDQRFETWLPAEKLDRPSDQVERFAEGTVHRIPGTDQARRFNLVRAADGLVTIIGKGNTRTVLELALALDKPALPIAFTGGDSKSLWDANREEFIKSLNLHPQLTSRLQGDPPPLAEVEGLAKEIAQAVYEAAKKRCLVLMPFGSEHDDFYQNVLRDAIERANYIPYRIDIDAYAGNIPSLFLSSLECARSVVVDVTGRNPNVMYELGQVHARGINPLIIDRRQQSKMDAGAMPFYLRHEKLVSEENNEAGHRRIANVLTQYLNAVAKNADEYRRQP
;
A
#
# COMPACT_ATOMS: atom_id res chain seq x y z
N MET A 1 -6.15 33.72 18.01
CA MET A 1 -5.66 33.24 16.71
C MET A 1 -6.24 31.86 16.49
N LEU A 2 -7.13 31.74 15.52
CA LEU A 2 -7.79 30.48 15.15
C LEU A 2 -6.72 29.53 14.60
N GLY A 3 -6.53 28.39 15.26
CA GLY A 3 -5.62 27.35 14.80
C GLY A 3 -6.07 26.86 13.43
N THR A 4 -5.19 26.98 12.44
CA THR A 4 -5.34 26.30 11.15
C THR A 4 -5.50 24.81 11.40
N PRO A 5 -6.53 24.14 10.85
CA PRO A 5 -6.61 22.69 10.91
C PRO A 5 -5.35 22.13 10.27
N ASN A 6 -4.66 21.26 11.00
CA ASN A 6 -3.53 20.51 10.48
C ASN A 6 -4.06 19.55 9.40
N THR A 7 -4.24 20.04 8.17
CA THR A 7 -4.47 19.23 6.98
C THR A 7 -3.15 18.56 6.61
N GLY A 8 -2.64 17.71 7.51
CA GLY A 8 -1.62 16.76 7.16
C GLY A 8 -2.24 15.85 6.10
N ILE A 9 -1.73 15.93 4.87
CA ILE A 9 -2.10 15.01 3.78
C ILE A 9 -1.79 13.61 4.30
N ARG A 10 -2.82 12.90 4.75
CA ARG A 10 -2.70 11.51 5.17
C ARG A 10 -2.45 10.71 3.89
N MET A 11 -1.31 10.06 3.79
CA MET A 11 -0.92 9.31 2.60
C MET A 11 -1.83 8.08 2.48
N ALA A 12 -2.77 8.13 1.54
CA ALA A 12 -3.74 7.06 1.33
C ALA A 12 -3.16 5.92 0.48
N ALA A 13 -3.57 4.68 0.77
CA ALA A 13 -3.21 3.50 0.02
C ALA A 13 -3.96 3.48 -1.31
N ARG A 14 -3.23 3.34 -2.43
CA ARG A 14 -3.84 3.22 -3.75
C ARG A 14 -4.23 1.78 -4.02
N ILE A 15 -5.52 1.50 -4.09
CA ILE A 15 -6.04 0.16 -4.39
C ILE A 15 -6.64 0.15 -5.79
N ALA A 16 -6.08 -0.69 -6.67
CA ALA A 16 -6.65 -0.90 -8.00
C ALA A 16 -7.64 -2.07 -8.00
N ILE A 17 -8.83 -1.85 -8.56
CA ILE A 17 -9.78 -2.93 -8.86
C ILE A 17 -9.83 -3.08 -10.37
N TYR A 18 -9.29 -4.18 -10.89
CA TYR A 18 -9.08 -4.39 -12.32
C TYR A 18 -9.77 -5.66 -12.81
N GLY A 19 -10.20 -5.71 -14.07
CA GLY A 19 -10.63 -6.99 -14.63
C GLY A 19 -11.46 -6.91 -15.90
N GLY A 20 -12.49 -7.76 -15.95
CA GLY A 20 -13.30 -7.99 -17.14
C GLY A 20 -14.05 -6.75 -17.66
N THR A 21 -14.47 -6.85 -18.92
CA THR A 21 -15.19 -5.79 -19.64
C THR A 21 -16.68 -6.10 -19.84
N ASP A 22 -17.14 -7.25 -19.34
CA ASP A 22 -18.50 -7.76 -19.47
C ASP A 22 -18.85 -8.60 -18.23
N LEU A 23 -19.43 -7.96 -17.22
CA LEU A 23 -19.75 -8.58 -15.94
C LEU A 23 -21.22 -9.03 -15.93
N PRO A 24 -21.48 -10.27 -15.48
CA PRO A 24 -22.84 -10.68 -15.14
C PRO A 24 -23.32 -9.92 -13.89
N ARG A 25 -24.64 -9.87 -13.70
CA ARG A 25 -25.29 -9.05 -12.68
C ARG A 25 -24.78 -9.34 -11.26
N GLU A 26 -24.52 -10.60 -10.96
CA GLU A 26 -24.03 -11.07 -9.66
C GLU A 26 -22.63 -10.50 -9.37
N LEU A 27 -21.75 -10.45 -10.37
CA LEU A 27 -20.41 -9.87 -10.22
C LEU A 27 -20.44 -8.33 -10.16
N VAL A 28 -21.39 -7.68 -10.84
CA VAL A 28 -21.61 -6.23 -10.67
C VAL A 28 -21.95 -5.90 -9.23
N GLU A 29 -22.80 -6.73 -8.60
CA GLU A 29 -23.19 -6.56 -7.20
C GLU A 29 -22.01 -6.83 -6.25
N PHE A 30 -21.21 -7.87 -6.51
CA PHE A 30 -19.99 -8.10 -5.76
C PHE A 30 -19.02 -6.91 -5.84
N VAL A 31 -18.75 -6.39 -7.05
CA VAL A 31 -17.87 -5.22 -7.25
C VAL A 31 -18.41 -3.99 -6.54
N ARG A 32 -19.74 -3.79 -6.51
CA ARG A 32 -20.38 -2.69 -5.78
C ARG A 32 -20.07 -2.78 -4.28
N CYS A 33 -20.26 -3.95 -3.68
CA CYS A 33 -19.97 -4.18 -2.26
C CYS A 33 -18.47 -4.04 -1.96
N LEU A 34 -17.60 -4.60 -2.80
CA LEU A 34 -16.15 -4.48 -2.65
C LEU A 34 -15.68 -3.03 -2.72
N THR A 35 -16.18 -2.26 -3.70
CA THR A 35 -15.88 -0.83 -3.85
C THR A 35 -16.28 -0.06 -2.60
N ARG A 36 -17.50 -0.30 -2.08
CA ARG A 36 -17.98 0.32 -0.85
C ARG A 36 -17.11 -0.03 0.36
N SER A 37 -16.69 -1.29 0.49
CA SER A 37 -15.83 -1.74 1.59
C SER A 37 -14.47 -1.06 1.56
N PHE A 38 -13.85 -0.90 0.39
CA PHE A 38 -12.61 -0.12 0.26
C PHE A 38 -12.82 1.36 0.60
N LEU A 39 -13.89 1.98 0.09
CA LEU A 39 -14.15 3.40 0.33
C LEU A 39 -14.54 3.72 1.78
N ALA A 40 -15.06 2.74 2.53
CA ALA A 40 -15.30 2.87 3.97
C ALA A 40 -14.01 3.03 4.79
N ILE A 41 -12.87 2.62 4.24
CA ILE A 41 -11.55 2.86 4.83
C ILE A 41 -11.13 4.29 4.44
N GLN A 42 -10.95 5.18 5.42
CA GLN A 42 -10.69 6.61 5.16
C GLN A 42 -9.45 6.85 4.29
N ASP A 43 -8.40 6.08 4.52
CA ASP A 43 -7.09 6.27 3.89
C ASP A 43 -6.89 5.38 2.65
N VAL A 44 -7.95 5.19 1.84
CA VAL A 44 -7.90 4.43 0.57
C VAL A 44 -8.30 5.31 -0.60
N VAL A 45 -7.48 5.32 -1.65
CA VAL A 45 -7.82 5.88 -2.98
C VAL A 45 -8.03 4.73 -3.96
N LEU A 46 -9.16 4.73 -4.65
CA LEU A 46 -9.41 3.73 -5.69
C LEU A 46 -8.80 4.16 -7.02
N VAL A 47 -8.12 3.23 -7.68
CA VAL A 47 -7.48 3.44 -8.98
C VAL A 47 -8.22 2.62 -10.05
N SER A 48 -8.67 3.28 -11.12
CA SER A 48 -9.32 2.65 -12.27
C SER A 48 -8.59 2.93 -13.58
N GLY A 49 -8.69 2.00 -14.54
CA GLY A 49 -8.17 2.16 -15.90
C GLY A 49 -9.07 2.98 -16.83
N GLY A 50 -10.21 3.46 -16.33
CA GLY A 50 -11.14 4.34 -17.04
C GLY A 50 -11.92 3.67 -18.18
N PHE A 51 -11.88 2.34 -18.34
CA PHE A 51 -12.63 1.66 -19.39
C PHE A 51 -14.13 1.69 -19.09
N LYS A 52 -14.94 2.30 -19.98
CA LYS A 52 -16.39 2.31 -19.80
C LYS A 52 -17.01 1.09 -20.48
N CYS A 53 -16.95 1.05 -21.80
CA CYS A 53 -17.49 -0.04 -22.63
C CYS A 53 -16.85 -0.03 -24.03
N PHE A 54 -17.11 -1.08 -24.80
CA PHE A 54 -16.92 -1.04 -26.24
C PHE A 54 -18.10 -0.32 -26.88
N LYS A 55 -17.88 0.58 -27.86
CA LYS A 55 -18.98 1.30 -28.52
C LYS A 55 -19.99 0.36 -29.21
N LYS A 56 -19.53 -0.81 -29.66
CA LYS A 56 -20.39 -1.88 -30.23
C LYS A 56 -21.28 -2.56 -29.18
N TYR A 57 -20.91 -2.52 -27.91
CA TYR A 57 -21.62 -3.19 -26.81
C TYR A 57 -21.82 -2.22 -25.64
N PRO A 58 -22.64 -1.16 -25.82
CA PRO A 58 -22.78 -0.09 -24.83
C PRO A 58 -23.42 -0.54 -23.52
N ASP A 59 -24.23 -1.60 -23.54
CA ASP A 59 -24.96 -2.12 -22.38
C ASP A 59 -24.11 -3.01 -21.46
N ARG A 60 -22.92 -3.45 -21.92
CA ARG A 60 -22.02 -4.28 -21.12
C ARG A 60 -21.41 -3.46 -19.99
N ILE A 61 -21.37 -4.07 -18.81
CA ILE A 61 -20.80 -3.43 -17.62
C ILE A 61 -19.39 -3.98 -17.41
N SER A 62 -18.39 -3.10 -17.45
CA SER A 62 -17.01 -3.43 -17.09
C SER A 62 -16.77 -3.30 -15.58
N VAL A 63 -15.66 -3.86 -15.09
CA VAL A 63 -15.20 -3.64 -13.71
C VAL A 63 -15.06 -2.14 -13.44
N ASP A 64 -14.33 -1.42 -14.30
CA ASP A 64 -14.08 0.01 -14.19
C ASP A 64 -15.39 0.82 -14.08
N LEU A 65 -16.40 0.51 -14.90
CA LEU A 65 -17.70 1.17 -14.84
C LEU A 65 -18.49 0.82 -13.58
N ALA A 66 -18.45 -0.43 -13.12
CA ALA A 66 -19.11 -0.86 -11.88
C ALA A 66 -18.49 -0.15 -10.66
N VAL A 67 -17.16 -0.07 -10.61
CA VAL A 67 -16.39 0.64 -9.58
C VAL A 67 -16.75 2.13 -9.58
N LEU A 68 -16.75 2.80 -10.73
CA LEU A 68 -17.14 4.21 -10.84
C LEU A 68 -18.56 4.46 -10.32
N ARG A 69 -19.53 3.65 -10.75
CA ARG A 69 -20.93 3.79 -10.34
C ARG A 69 -21.10 3.60 -8.83
N ALA A 70 -20.39 2.63 -8.24
CA ALA A 70 -20.43 2.39 -6.81
C ALA A 70 -19.75 3.53 -6.03
N ALA A 71 -18.60 4.02 -6.50
CA ALA A 71 -17.88 5.14 -5.89
C ALA A 71 -18.71 6.43 -5.87
N LYS A 72 -19.34 6.81 -7.00
CA LYS A 72 -20.22 7.98 -7.08
C LYS A 72 -21.47 7.89 -6.19
N ARG A 73 -21.94 6.68 -5.91
CA ARG A 73 -23.06 6.47 -4.97
C ARG A 73 -22.62 6.60 -3.51
N TYR A 74 -21.39 6.20 -3.21
CA TYR A 74 -20.86 6.21 -1.86
C TYR A 74 -20.34 7.59 -1.43
N ILE A 75 -19.63 8.28 -2.34
CA ILE A 75 -19.04 9.59 -2.09
C ILE A 75 -19.97 10.66 -2.66
N SER A 76 -20.68 11.36 -1.78
CA SER A 76 -21.68 12.35 -2.20
C SER A 76 -21.08 13.74 -2.52
N GLN A 77 -19.92 14.06 -1.96
CA GLN A 77 -19.26 15.36 -2.12
C GLN A 77 -18.24 15.30 -3.29
N PRO A 78 -18.31 16.20 -4.29
CA PRO A 78 -17.36 16.19 -5.41
C PRO A 78 -15.89 16.35 -5.00
N GLN A 79 -15.60 17.20 -4.01
CA GLN A 79 -14.23 17.42 -3.53
C GLN A 79 -13.63 16.17 -2.89
N ASP A 80 -14.44 15.40 -2.16
CA ASP A 80 -14.01 14.14 -1.57
C ASP A 80 -13.80 13.06 -2.66
N PHE A 81 -14.58 13.13 -3.74
CA PHE A 81 -14.46 12.17 -4.85
C PHE A 81 -13.11 12.28 -5.54
N ASP A 82 -12.66 13.50 -5.87
CA ASP A 82 -11.36 13.73 -6.53
C ASP A 82 -10.17 13.30 -5.65
N GLN A 83 -10.32 13.35 -4.33
CA GLN A 83 -9.30 12.90 -3.37
C GLN A 83 -9.30 11.38 -3.15
N ARG A 84 -10.38 10.68 -3.50
CA ARG A 84 -10.61 9.26 -3.18
C ARG A 84 -10.72 8.36 -4.41
N PHE A 85 -10.70 8.94 -5.62
CA PHE A 85 -10.81 8.23 -6.89
C PHE A 85 -9.83 8.78 -7.93
N GLU A 86 -9.06 7.89 -8.55
CA GLU A 86 -8.10 8.20 -9.61
C GLU A 86 -8.44 7.42 -10.90
N THR A 87 -8.35 8.10 -12.05
CA THR A 87 -8.49 7.45 -13.36
C THR A 87 -7.19 7.54 -14.16
N TRP A 88 -6.65 6.39 -14.57
CA TRP A 88 -5.38 6.28 -15.28
C TRP A 88 -5.61 5.93 -16.76
N LEU A 89 -5.60 6.98 -17.60
CA LEU A 89 -5.92 6.93 -19.01
C LEU A 89 -4.68 6.84 -19.90
N PRO A 90 -4.78 6.21 -21.09
CA PRO A 90 -3.75 6.36 -22.10
C PRO A 90 -3.64 7.82 -22.57
N ALA A 91 -2.44 8.23 -22.99
CA ALA A 91 -2.25 9.48 -23.72
C ALA A 91 -3.08 9.46 -25.02
N GLU A 92 -3.63 10.61 -25.42
CA GLU A 92 -4.64 10.71 -26.49
C GLU A 92 -4.19 10.15 -27.84
N LYS A 93 -2.88 10.17 -28.13
CA LYS A 93 -2.30 9.65 -29.38
C LYS A 93 -2.09 8.12 -29.41
N LEU A 94 -2.28 7.44 -28.28
CA LEU A 94 -1.87 6.04 -28.07
C LEU A 94 -3.00 5.13 -27.57
N ASP A 95 -4.22 5.65 -27.40
CA ASP A 95 -5.36 4.77 -27.11
C ASP A 95 -5.66 3.90 -28.34
N ARG A 96 -6.38 2.80 -28.10
CA ARG A 96 -7.04 2.07 -29.20
C ARG A 96 -7.81 3.09 -30.04
N PRO A 97 -7.95 2.86 -31.36
CA PRO A 97 -8.68 3.77 -32.23
C PRO A 97 -9.97 4.22 -31.51
N SER A 98 -10.09 5.55 -31.31
CA SER A 98 -11.11 6.14 -30.43
C SER A 98 -12.54 5.82 -30.88
N ASP A 99 -12.69 5.25 -32.07
CA ASP A 99 -13.90 4.73 -32.68
C ASP A 99 -14.37 3.38 -32.11
N GLN A 100 -13.58 2.66 -31.29
CA GLN A 100 -13.96 1.33 -30.78
C GLN A 100 -14.28 1.26 -29.29
N VAL A 101 -13.69 2.12 -28.46
CA VAL A 101 -13.79 2.07 -27.00
C VAL A 101 -14.25 3.42 -26.45
N GLU A 102 -15.10 3.38 -25.43
CA GLU A 102 -15.44 4.54 -24.63
C GLU A 102 -14.74 4.46 -23.28
N ARG A 103 -14.18 5.57 -22.82
CA ARG A 103 -13.53 5.70 -21.52
C ARG A 103 -14.13 6.88 -20.75
N PHE A 104 -14.15 6.78 -19.43
CA PHE A 104 -14.48 7.90 -18.56
C PHE A 104 -13.20 8.54 -18.00
N ALA A 105 -13.28 9.80 -17.61
CA ALA A 105 -12.20 10.56 -16.99
C ALA A 105 -12.75 11.23 -15.74
N GLU A 106 -12.70 10.52 -14.61
CA GLU A 106 -13.41 10.89 -13.37
C GLU A 106 -12.42 10.91 -12.19
N GLY A 107 -12.63 11.80 -11.23
CA GLY A 107 -11.72 11.97 -10.11
C GLY A 107 -10.41 12.65 -10.54
N THR A 108 -9.31 12.31 -9.87
CA THR A 108 -7.98 12.76 -10.32
C THR A 108 -7.54 11.96 -11.55
N VAL A 109 -7.36 12.64 -12.69
CA VAL A 109 -7.04 11.99 -13.97
C VAL A 109 -5.53 12.04 -14.26
N HIS A 110 -4.95 10.87 -14.50
CA HIS A 110 -3.56 10.69 -14.92
C HIS A 110 -3.51 10.20 -16.37
N ARG A 111 -2.76 10.89 -17.23
CA ARG A 111 -2.55 10.48 -18.63
C ARG A 111 -1.17 9.87 -18.80
N ILE A 112 -1.13 8.59 -19.13
CA ILE A 112 0.09 7.78 -19.18
C ILE A 112 0.56 7.65 -20.64
N PRO A 113 1.80 8.07 -20.96
CA PRO A 113 2.38 7.84 -22.28
C PRO A 113 2.70 6.35 -22.50
N GLY A 114 2.85 5.95 -23.76
CA GLY A 114 3.26 4.60 -24.14
C GLY A 114 2.10 3.67 -24.55
N THR A 115 2.41 2.39 -24.69
CA THR A 115 1.49 1.35 -25.17
C THR A 115 0.50 0.91 -24.09
N ASP A 116 -0.51 0.10 -24.48
CA ASP A 116 -1.42 -0.57 -23.56
C ASP A 116 -0.68 -1.36 -22.44
N GLN A 117 0.50 -1.91 -22.74
CA GLN A 117 1.33 -2.62 -21.76
C GLN A 117 2.06 -1.67 -20.80
N ALA A 118 2.64 -0.58 -21.32
CA ALA A 118 3.27 0.44 -20.49
C ALA A 118 2.26 1.07 -19.51
N ARG A 119 1.01 1.25 -19.95
CA ARG A 119 -0.08 1.73 -19.10
C ARG A 119 -0.37 0.77 -17.94
N ARG A 120 -0.51 -0.53 -18.22
CA ARG A 120 -0.75 -1.54 -17.17
C ARG A 120 0.41 -1.61 -16.19
N PHE A 121 1.64 -1.60 -16.69
CA PHE A 121 2.83 -1.53 -15.84
C PHE A 121 2.79 -0.32 -14.91
N ASN A 122 2.48 0.87 -15.43
CA ASN A 122 2.40 2.07 -14.60
C ASN A 122 1.26 2.01 -13.58
N LEU A 123 0.09 1.47 -13.94
CA LEU A 123 -1.02 1.26 -13.02
C LEU A 123 -0.62 0.30 -11.87
N VAL A 124 -0.01 -0.85 -12.18
CA VAL A 124 0.46 -1.81 -11.16
C VAL A 124 1.57 -1.21 -10.30
N ARG A 125 2.50 -0.48 -10.91
CA ARG A 125 3.60 0.19 -10.20
C ARG A 125 3.07 1.22 -9.19
N ALA A 126 2.04 1.98 -9.58
CA ALA A 126 1.46 3.04 -8.77
C ALA A 126 0.51 2.53 -7.68
N ALA A 127 -0.22 1.44 -7.95
CA ALA A 127 -1.04 0.78 -6.94
C ALA A 127 -0.19 0.24 -5.79
N ASP A 128 -0.65 0.40 -4.56
CA ASP A 128 -0.05 -0.21 -3.37
C ASP A 128 -0.70 -1.58 -3.08
N GLY A 129 -1.92 -1.83 -3.59
CA GLY A 129 -2.55 -3.16 -3.62
C GLY A 129 -3.51 -3.31 -4.79
N LEU A 130 -3.79 -4.54 -5.21
CA LEU A 130 -4.64 -4.84 -6.37
C LEU A 130 -5.65 -5.94 -6.06
N VAL A 131 -6.85 -5.82 -6.63
CA VAL A 131 -7.83 -6.90 -6.70
C VAL A 131 -8.22 -7.11 -8.15
N THR A 132 -8.26 -8.37 -8.61
CA THR A 132 -8.75 -8.68 -9.95
C THR A 132 -10.05 -9.44 -9.96
N ILE A 133 -10.97 -9.00 -10.82
CA ILE A 133 -12.33 -9.51 -10.95
C ILE A 133 -12.58 -9.97 -12.38
N ILE A 134 -12.65 -11.29 -12.59
CA ILE A 134 -12.83 -11.93 -13.90
C ILE A 134 -11.84 -11.40 -14.97
N GLY A 135 -11.68 -12.10 -16.10
CA GLY A 135 -10.74 -11.62 -17.11
C GLY A 135 -10.46 -12.61 -18.22
N LYS A 136 -10.01 -12.07 -19.35
CA LYS A 136 -9.45 -12.82 -20.48
C LYS A 136 -8.24 -12.08 -21.05
N GLY A 137 -7.07 -12.67 -20.93
CA GLY A 137 -5.79 -12.16 -21.45
C GLY A 137 -5.18 -11.00 -20.67
N ASN A 138 -5.87 -9.84 -20.61
CA ASN A 138 -5.27 -8.61 -20.06
C ASN A 138 -5.20 -8.59 -18.53
N THR A 139 -6.09 -9.32 -17.85
CA THR A 139 -6.09 -9.43 -16.38
C THR A 139 -4.90 -10.24 -15.92
N ARG A 140 -4.56 -11.30 -16.66
CA ARG A 140 -3.35 -12.11 -16.43
C ARG A 140 -2.08 -11.26 -16.37
N THR A 141 -1.86 -10.38 -17.35
CA THR A 141 -0.68 -9.52 -17.38
C THR A 141 -0.58 -8.60 -16.16
N VAL A 142 -1.71 -8.06 -15.68
CA VAL A 142 -1.72 -7.19 -14.49
C VAL A 142 -1.28 -7.94 -13.24
N LEU A 143 -1.74 -9.18 -13.07
CA LEU A 143 -1.36 -10.04 -11.95
C LEU A 143 0.09 -10.50 -12.03
N GLU A 144 0.57 -10.91 -13.22
CA GLU A 144 1.97 -11.30 -13.43
C GLU A 144 2.93 -10.14 -13.13
N LEU A 145 2.58 -8.92 -13.55
CA LEU A 145 3.34 -7.72 -13.19
C LEU A 145 3.30 -7.41 -11.70
N ALA A 146 2.16 -7.66 -11.04
CA ALA A 146 2.04 -7.44 -9.60
C ALA A 146 2.93 -8.41 -8.82
N LEU A 147 2.95 -9.70 -9.19
CA LEU A 147 3.88 -10.69 -8.64
C LEU A 147 5.33 -10.29 -8.87
N ALA A 148 5.68 -9.89 -10.09
CA ALA A 148 7.06 -9.48 -10.43
C ALA A 148 7.54 -8.21 -9.69
N LEU A 149 6.61 -7.39 -9.18
CA LEU A 149 6.88 -6.17 -8.43
C LEU A 149 6.64 -6.32 -6.93
N ASP A 150 6.43 -7.55 -6.45
CA ASP A 150 6.08 -7.89 -5.06
C ASP A 150 4.91 -7.03 -4.53
N LYS A 151 3.92 -6.77 -5.39
CA LYS A 151 2.72 -6.02 -5.05
C LYS A 151 1.68 -6.96 -4.45
N PRO A 152 1.06 -6.59 -3.32
CA PRO A 152 -0.12 -7.27 -2.81
C PRO A 152 -1.21 -7.31 -3.88
N ALA A 153 -1.51 -8.49 -4.40
CA ALA A 153 -2.49 -8.67 -5.45
C ALA A 153 -3.37 -9.87 -5.15
N LEU A 154 -4.68 -9.67 -5.18
CA LEU A 154 -5.65 -10.71 -4.89
C LEU A 154 -6.49 -11.02 -6.14
N PRO A 155 -6.24 -12.13 -6.83
CA PRO A 155 -7.17 -12.65 -7.81
C PRO A 155 -8.36 -13.29 -7.12
N ILE A 156 -9.58 -12.81 -7.41
CA ILE A 156 -10.80 -13.40 -6.84
C ILE A 156 -11.19 -14.64 -7.65
N ALA A 157 -10.76 -15.81 -7.19
CA ALA A 157 -10.83 -17.04 -7.98
C ALA A 157 -12.25 -17.49 -8.34
N PHE A 158 -13.23 -17.35 -7.43
CA PHE A 158 -14.63 -17.68 -7.73
C PHE A 158 -15.23 -16.86 -8.89
N THR A 159 -14.61 -15.74 -9.28
CA THR A 159 -15.06 -14.93 -10.44
C THR A 159 -14.68 -15.54 -11.80
N GLY A 160 -13.81 -16.56 -11.82
CA GLY A 160 -13.40 -17.26 -13.03
C GLY A 160 -12.37 -16.52 -13.88
N GLY A 161 -12.16 -17.04 -15.11
CA GLY A 161 -11.22 -16.48 -16.09
C GLY A 161 -9.77 -16.44 -15.60
N ASP A 162 -9.03 -15.44 -16.05
CA ASP A 162 -7.61 -15.24 -15.69
C ASP A 162 -7.38 -15.20 -14.17
N SER A 163 -8.33 -14.64 -13.40
CA SER A 163 -8.21 -14.55 -11.94
C SER A 163 -8.20 -15.95 -11.31
N LYS A 164 -9.09 -16.84 -11.74
CA LYS A 164 -9.09 -18.23 -11.29
C LYS A 164 -7.81 -18.96 -11.71
N SER A 165 -7.45 -18.87 -13.00
CA SER A 165 -6.31 -19.59 -13.53
C SER A 165 -4.99 -19.23 -12.84
N LEU A 166 -4.77 -17.95 -12.54
CA LEU A 166 -3.57 -17.53 -11.82
C LEU A 166 -3.63 -17.85 -10.33
N TRP A 167 -4.81 -17.73 -9.71
CA TRP A 167 -4.96 -18.21 -8.34
C TRP A 167 -4.57 -19.69 -8.24
N ASP A 168 -5.07 -20.55 -9.13
CA ASP A 168 -4.78 -21.98 -9.12
C ASP A 168 -3.28 -22.28 -9.33
N ALA A 169 -2.58 -21.45 -10.12
CA ALA A 169 -1.16 -21.62 -10.42
C ALA A 169 -0.22 -21.08 -9.32
N ASN A 170 -0.58 -19.97 -8.66
CA ASN A 170 0.29 -19.20 -7.76
C ASN A 170 -0.31 -19.00 -6.36
N ARG A 171 -1.25 -19.88 -5.96
CA ARG A 171 -2.05 -19.73 -4.73
C ARG A 171 -1.23 -19.42 -3.48
N GLU A 172 -0.15 -20.16 -3.27
CA GLU A 172 0.68 -20.03 -2.07
C GLU A 172 1.35 -18.66 -1.97
N GLU A 173 1.77 -18.10 -3.11
CA GLU A 173 2.36 -16.77 -3.19
C GLU A 173 1.34 -15.69 -2.81
N PHE A 174 0.10 -15.79 -3.31
CA PHE A 174 -0.97 -14.86 -2.94
C PHE A 174 -1.37 -14.96 -1.46
N ILE A 175 -1.51 -16.17 -0.93
CA ILE A 175 -1.83 -16.39 0.49
C ILE A 175 -0.74 -15.79 1.37
N LYS A 176 0.53 -16.03 1.04
CA LYS A 176 1.67 -15.50 1.79
C LYS A 176 1.76 -13.97 1.69
N SER A 177 1.64 -13.42 0.48
CA SER A 177 1.74 -11.97 0.22
C SER A 177 0.68 -11.18 0.97
N LEU A 178 -0.56 -11.69 1.01
CA LEU A 178 -1.71 -11.03 1.62
C LEU A 178 -1.98 -11.49 3.06
N ASN A 179 -1.20 -12.45 3.58
CA ASN A 179 -1.42 -13.11 4.87
C ASN A 179 -2.87 -13.60 5.06
N LEU A 180 -3.40 -14.32 4.06
CA LEU A 180 -4.81 -14.74 4.06
C LEU A 180 -5.07 -15.87 5.06
N HIS A 181 -6.08 -15.69 5.92
CA HIS A 181 -6.52 -16.74 6.82
C HIS A 181 -7.23 -17.90 6.08
N PRO A 182 -7.19 -19.14 6.63
CA PRO A 182 -7.75 -20.31 5.96
C PRO A 182 -9.23 -20.20 5.57
N GLN A 183 -10.06 -19.57 6.41
CA GLN A 183 -11.49 -19.41 6.11
C GLN A 183 -11.72 -18.55 4.85
N LEU A 184 -11.04 -17.41 4.74
CA LEU A 184 -11.14 -16.53 3.57
C LEU A 184 -10.60 -17.23 2.32
N THR A 185 -9.46 -17.91 2.45
CA THR A 185 -8.85 -18.71 1.37
C THR A 185 -9.77 -19.79 0.82
N SER A 186 -10.56 -20.45 1.68
CA SER A 186 -11.56 -21.44 1.27
C SER A 186 -12.72 -20.79 0.51
N ARG A 187 -13.24 -19.65 1.00
CA ARG A 187 -14.32 -18.89 0.33
C ARG A 187 -13.90 -18.36 -1.04
N LEU A 188 -12.65 -17.94 -1.20
CA LEU A 188 -12.13 -17.46 -2.48
C LEU A 188 -12.07 -18.57 -3.55
N GLN A 189 -11.81 -19.81 -3.13
CA GLN A 189 -11.69 -21.00 -4.01
C GLN A 189 -13.03 -21.64 -4.37
N GLY A 190 -14.03 -21.46 -3.52
CA GLY A 190 -15.34 -22.06 -3.68
C GLY A 190 -16.18 -21.43 -4.79
N ASP A 191 -17.48 -21.69 -4.72
CA ASP A 191 -18.45 -21.05 -5.59
C ASP A 191 -18.68 -19.58 -5.20
N PRO A 192 -19.18 -18.74 -6.13
CA PRO A 192 -19.58 -17.38 -5.80
C PRO A 192 -20.52 -17.35 -4.58
N PRO A 193 -20.30 -16.43 -3.62
CA PRO A 193 -21.10 -16.38 -2.41
C PRO A 193 -22.57 -16.05 -2.73
N PRO A 194 -23.52 -16.52 -1.91
CA PRO A 194 -24.89 -16.05 -2.01
C PRO A 194 -24.97 -14.54 -1.71
N LEU A 195 -25.98 -13.85 -2.26
CA LEU A 195 -26.10 -12.39 -2.15
C LEU A 195 -26.06 -11.87 -0.70
N ALA A 196 -26.60 -12.63 0.25
CA ALA A 196 -26.60 -12.28 1.68
C ALA A 196 -25.18 -12.23 2.30
N GLU A 197 -24.22 -12.96 1.74
CA GLU A 197 -22.85 -13.05 2.25
C GLU A 197 -21.86 -12.14 1.50
N VAL A 198 -22.27 -11.59 0.35
CA VAL A 198 -21.42 -10.75 -0.51
C VAL A 198 -20.82 -9.57 0.24
N GLU A 199 -21.60 -8.87 1.08
CA GLU A 199 -21.12 -7.70 1.82
C GLU A 199 -20.06 -8.07 2.87
N GLY A 200 -20.27 -9.16 3.60
CA GLY A 200 -19.30 -9.67 4.58
C GLY A 200 -17.99 -10.09 3.92
N LEU A 201 -18.07 -10.87 2.84
CA LEU A 201 -16.89 -11.30 2.09
C LEU A 201 -16.13 -10.10 1.49
N ALA A 202 -16.84 -9.15 0.89
CA ALA A 202 -16.25 -7.94 0.34
C ALA A 202 -15.49 -7.12 1.39
N LYS A 203 -16.03 -7.05 2.62
CA LYS A 203 -15.37 -6.38 3.75
C LYS A 203 -14.10 -7.11 4.18
N GLU A 204 -14.14 -8.43 4.32
CA GLU A 204 -12.97 -9.25 4.66
C GLU A 204 -11.86 -9.10 3.61
N ILE A 205 -12.22 -9.18 2.32
CA ILE A 205 -11.29 -8.98 1.20
C ILE A 205 -10.66 -7.58 1.23
N ALA A 206 -11.50 -6.54 1.38
CA ALA A 206 -11.01 -5.16 1.40
C ALA A 206 -10.01 -4.94 2.54
N GLN A 207 -10.29 -5.50 3.73
CA GLN A 207 -9.38 -5.40 4.87
C GLN A 207 -8.06 -6.14 4.60
N ALA A 208 -8.10 -7.38 4.10
CA ALA A 208 -6.89 -8.15 3.83
C ALA A 208 -5.99 -7.47 2.81
N VAL A 209 -6.57 -6.97 1.72
CA VAL A 209 -5.82 -6.25 0.67
C VAL A 209 -5.31 -4.91 1.18
N TYR A 210 -6.09 -4.18 1.98
CA TYR A 210 -5.66 -2.93 2.59
C TYR A 210 -4.49 -3.13 3.56
N GLU A 211 -4.57 -4.11 4.46
CA GLU A 211 -3.47 -4.39 5.40
C GLU A 211 -2.20 -4.83 4.68
N ALA A 212 -2.32 -5.62 3.62
CA ALA A 212 -1.16 -6.00 2.82
C ALA A 212 -0.60 -4.82 2.01
N ALA A 213 -1.46 -3.90 1.54
CA ALA A 213 -1.06 -2.68 0.83
C ALA A 213 -0.41 -1.64 1.74
N LYS A 214 -0.65 -1.71 3.06
CA LYS A 214 0.06 -0.85 4.00
C LYS A 214 1.54 -1.18 3.98
N LYS A 215 2.33 -0.12 3.99
CA LYS A 215 3.78 -0.17 3.89
C LYS A 215 4.34 -0.51 5.27
N ARG A 216 5.16 -1.56 5.39
CA ARG A 216 5.84 -1.85 6.66
C ARG A 216 6.96 -0.85 6.91
N CYS A 217 7.02 -0.33 8.12
CA CYS A 217 8.14 0.44 8.63
C CYS A 217 8.86 -0.43 9.67
N LEU A 218 10.03 -0.95 9.29
CA LEU A 218 10.86 -1.75 10.20
C LEU A 218 11.53 -0.82 11.21
N VAL A 219 11.39 -1.14 12.50
CA VAL A 219 12.00 -0.41 13.60
C VAL A 219 13.12 -1.28 14.19
N LEU A 220 14.33 -0.76 14.11
CA LEU A 220 15.53 -1.37 14.67
C LEU A 220 15.93 -0.55 15.89
N MET A 221 15.87 -1.16 17.07
CA MET A 221 16.15 -0.46 18.32
C MET A 221 16.64 -1.44 19.39
N PRO A 222 17.29 -0.95 20.45
CA PRO A 222 17.66 -1.81 21.57
C PRO A 222 16.43 -2.37 22.27
N PHE A 223 16.55 -3.54 22.88
CA PHE A 223 15.49 -4.16 23.67
C PHE A 223 15.58 -3.74 25.14
N GLY A 224 14.44 -3.76 25.84
CA GLY A 224 14.33 -3.45 27.26
C GLY A 224 13.12 -2.56 27.57
N SER A 225 12.69 -2.53 28.83
CA SER A 225 11.46 -1.82 29.23
C SER A 225 11.45 -0.34 28.87
N GLU A 226 12.58 0.36 29.01
CA GLU A 226 12.70 1.78 28.64
C GLU A 226 12.58 2.04 27.12
N HIS A 227 12.87 1.01 26.31
CA HIS A 227 12.74 1.05 24.86
C HIS A 227 11.33 0.65 24.41
N ASP A 228 10.66 -0.23 25.16
CA ASP A 228 9.28 -0.61 24.94
C ASP A 228 8.33 0.57 25.11
N ASP A 229 8.50 1.35 26.17
CA ASP A 229 7.68 2.55 26.40
C ASP A 229 7.88 3.59 25.28
N PHE A 230 9.11 3.79 24.83
CA PHE A 230 9.39 4.70 23.72
C PHE A 230 8.80 4.19 22.40
N TYR A 231 8.90 2.89 22.13
CA TYR A 231 8.31 2.29 20.94
C TYR A 231 6.79 2.46 20.93
N GLN A 232 6.11 2.04 21.99
CA GLN A 232 4.64 2.04 22.05
C GLN A 232 4.08 3.46 22.03
N ASN A 233 4.63 4.38 22.84
CA ASN A 233 4.06 5.71 23.04
C ASN A 233 4.52 6.76 22.02
N VAL A 234 5.57 6.48 21.24
CA VAL A 234 6.17 7.48 20.33
C VAL A 234 6.29 6.95 18.91
N LEU A 235 7.06 5.87 18.71
CA LEU A 235 7.39 5.40 17.36
C LEU A 235 6.15 4.80 16.67
N ARG A 236 5.43 3.92 17.37
CA ARG A 236 4.24 3.24 16.84
C ARG A 236 3.20 4.23 16.34
N ASP A 237 2.78 5.16 17.20
CA ASP A 237 1.80 6.19 16.86
C ASP A 237 2.26 7.12 15.74
N ALA A 238 3.56 7.44 15.67
CA ALA A 238 4.11 8.29 14.60
C ALA A 238 4.12 7.57 13.24
N ILE A 239 4.43 6.27 13.24
CA ILE A 239 4.44 5.41 12.05
C ILE A 239 3.01 5.17 11.55
N GLU A 240 2.08 4.83 12.43
CA GLU A 240 0.67 4.61 12.09
C GLU A 240 0.01 5.89 11.57
N ARG A 241 0.35 7.07 12.13
CA ARG A 241 -0.08 8.38 11.60
C ARG A 241 0.38 8.65 10.17
N ALA A 242 1.51 8.07 9.75
CA ALA A 242 2.01 8.13 8.38
C ALA A 242 1.43 7.01 7.47
N ASN A 243 0.47 6.22 7.97
CA ASN A 243 -0.14 5.09 7.27
C ASN A 243 0.85 3.95 6.92
N TYR A 244 1.82 3.72 7.81
CA TYR A 244 2.69 2.55 7.77
C TYR A 244 2.30 1.56 8.87
N ILE A 245 2.62 0.28 8.68
CA ILE A 245 2.56 -0.74 9.74
C ILE A 245 3.88 -0.70 10.50
N PRO A 246 3.90 -0.33 11.79
CA PRO A 246 5.10 -0.42 12.61
C PRO A 246 5.45 -1.89 12.86
N TYR A 247 6.71 -2.24 12.62
CA TYR A 247 7.17 -3.61 12.77
C TYR A 247 8.49 -3.66 13.54
N ARG A 248 8.49 -4.35 14.69
CA ARG A 248 9.66 -4.61 15.53
C ARG A 248 9.78 -6.13 15.71
N ILE A 249 10.96 -6.68 15.42
CA ILE A 249 11.15 -8.13 15.20
C ILE A 249 10.90 -8.96 16.46
N ASP A 250 11.15 -8.42 17.65
CA ASP A 250 10.99 -9.08 18.95
C ASP A 250 9.53 -9.12 19.46
N ILE A 251 8.59 -8.47 18.78
CA ILE A 251 7.16 -8.54 19.11
C ILE A 251 6.55 -9.86 18.65
N ASP A 252 7.09 -10.47 17.61
CA ASP A 252 6.62 -11.77 17.12
C ASP A 252 7.12 -12.89 18.03
N ALA A 253 6.23 -13.83 18.38
CA ALA A 253 6.58 -15.06 19.10
C ALA A 253 7.33 -16.03 18.17
N TYR A 254 8.52 -15.64 17.70
CA TYR A 254 9.33 -16.44 16.79
C TYR A 254 10.49 -17.12 17.52
N ALA A 255 10.45 -18.46 17.56
CA ALA A 255 11.50 -19.30 18.16
C ALA A 255 12.62 -19.71 17.18
N GLY A 256 12.74 -19.04 16.03
CA GLY A 256 13.69 -19.41 14.97
C GLY A 256 14.94 -18.50 14.90
N ASN A 257 15.60 -18.53 13.74
CA ASN A 257 16.84 -17.79 13.49
C ASN A 257 16.59 -16.28 13.34
N ILE A 258 16.96 -15.50 14.37
CA ILE A 258 16.78 -14.04 14.43
C ILE A 258 17.46 -13.31 13.26
N PRO A 259 18.74 -13.57 12.91
CA PRO A 259 19.35 -12.99 11.70
C PRO A 259 18.53 -13.20 10.41
N SER A 260 18.01 -14.42 10.17
CA SER A 260 17.19 -14.68 8.98
C SER A 260 15.87 -13.90 9.00
N LEU A 261 15.24 -13.79 10.16
CA LEU A 261 14.02 -12.99 10.34
C LEU A 261 14.30 -11.49 10.12
N PHE A 262 15.43 -10.98 10.61
CA PHE A 262 15.86 -9.61 10.35
C PHE A 262 16.03 -9.35 8.85
N LEU A 263 16.76 -10.21 8.14
CA LEU A 263 17.02 -10.02 6.71
C LEU A 263 15.72 -10.06 5.89
N SER A 264 14.81 -10.99 6.17
CA SER A 264 13.53 -11.05 5.48
C SER A 264 12.63 -9.85 5.81
N SER A 265 12.65 -9.40 7.06
CA SER A 265 11.91 -8.20 7.48
C SER A 265 12.43 -6.94 6.80
N LEU A 266 13.75 -6.84 6.64
CA LEU A 266 14.40 -5.76 5.93
C LEU A 266 14.07 -5.77 4.43
N GLU A 267 13.99 -6.95 3.81
CA GLU A 267 13.56 -7.12 2.41
C GLU A 267 12.10 -6.69 2.21
N CYS A 268 11.22 -6.97 3.16
CA CYS A 268 9.81 -6.56 3.09
C CYS A 268 9.56 -5.11 3.57
N ALA A 269 10.55 -4.45 4.17
CA ALA A 269 10.38 -3.11 4.72
C ALA A 269 10.34 -2.06 3.62
N ARG A 270 9.31 -1.20 3.64
CA ARG A 270 9.23 -0.06 2.73
C ARG A 270 10.03 1.14 3.24
N SER A 271 10.20 1.21 4.55
CA SER A 271 11.03 2.21 5.24
C SER A 271 11.62 1.59 6.50
N VAL A 272 12.73 2.15 6.97
CA VAL A 272 13.45 1.68 8.13
C VAL A 272 13.73 2.86 9.06
N VAL A 273 13.48 2.66 10.35
CA VAL A 273 13.79 3.60 11.42
C VAL A 273 14.74 2.91 12.38
N VAL A 274 15.82 3.58 12.75
CA VAL A 274 16.87 3.00 13.58
C VAL A 274 17.12 3.88 14.80
N ASP A 275 16.88 3.36 15.99
CA ASP A 275 17.25 3.99 17.26
C ASP A 275 18.65 3.53 17.68
N VAL A 276 19.66 4.38 17.47
CA VAL A 276 21.06 4.10 17.85
C VAL A 276 21.39 4.57 19.27
N THR A 277 20.39 4.93 20.08
CA THR A 277 20.56 5.33 21.48
C THR A 277 21.40 4.30 22.23
N GLY A 278 22.39 4.77 22.97
CA GLY A 278 23.30 3.90 23.74
C GLY A 278 24.27 3.07 22.89
N ARG A 279 24.23 3.19 21.55
CA ARG A 279 25.14 2.53 20.60
C ARG A 279 25.14 1.01 20.73
N ASN A 280 23.95 0.42 20.83
CA ASN A 280 23.80 -1.02 20.93
C ASN A 280 24.50 -1.74 19.75
N PRO A 281 25.46 -2.65 19.99
CA PRO A 281 26.24 -3.28 18.92
C PRO A 281 25.39 -4.02 17.87
N ASN A 282 24.26 -4.62 18.27
CA ASN A 282 23.37 -5.33 17.35
C ASN A 282 22.67 -4.35 16.44
N VAL A 283 22.12 -3.25 16.97
CA VAL A 283 21.48 -2.21 16.16
C VAL A 283 22.48 -1.56 15.21
N MET A 284 23.72 -1.35 15.65
CA MET A 284 24.79 -0.83 14.78
C MET A 284 25.14 -1.79 13.64
N TYR A 285 25.14 -3.10 13.89
CA TYR A 285 25.29 -4.12 12.85
C TYR A 285 24.11 -4.11 11.87
N GLU A 286 22.88 -4.06 12.37
CA GLU A 286 21.67 -4.00 11.55
C GLU A 286 21.64 -2.73 10.67
N LEU A 287 22.03 -1.58 11.21
CA LEU A 287 22.18 -0.33 10.45
C LEU A 287 23.19 -0.48 9.30
N GLY A 288 24.32 -1.16 9.54
CA GLY A 288 25.27 -1.49 8.48
C GLY A 288 24.62 -2.30 7.35
N GLN A 289 23.77 -3.27 7.69
CA GLN A 289 23.04 -4.10 6.71
C GLN A 289 21.96 -3.33 5.95
N VAL A 290 21.34 -2.33 6.59
CA VAL A 290 20.40 -1.38 5.95
C VAL A 290 21.15 -0.55 4.91
N HIS A 291 22.29 0.03 5.27
CA HIS A 291 23.10 0.82 4.35
C HIS A 291 23.68 0.01 3.20
N ALA A 292 24.10 -1.24 3.45
CA ALA A 292 24.59 -2.14 2.41
C ALA A 292 23.54 -2.42 1.30
N ARG A 293 22.24 -2.30 1.62
CA ARG A 293 21.13 -2.42 0.66
C ARG A 293 20.75 -1.10 -0.02
N GLY A 294 21.46 -0.01 0.26
CA GLY A 294 21.15 1.32 -0.27
C GLY A 294 19.86 1.93 0.30
N ILE A 295 19.35 1.38 1.41
CA ILE A 295 18.19 1.94 2.11
C ILE A 295 18.68 3.13 2.93
N ASN A 296 17.97 4.25 2.86
CA ASN A 296 18.27 5.46 3.62
C ASN A 296 17.33 5.55 4.84
N PRO A 297 17.75 5.09 6.04
CA PRO A 297 16.89 5.07 7.21
C PRO A 297 16.72 6.45 7.86
N LEU A 298 15.70 6.60 8.70
CA LEU A 298 15.71 7.65 9.72
C LEU A 298 16.45 7.15 10.94
N ILE A 299 17.51 7.87 11.35
CA ILE A 299 18.30 7.51 12.51
C ILE A 299 17.94 8.42 13.68
N ILE A 300 17.70 7.83 14.85
CA ILE A 300 17.31 8.49 16.09
C ILE A 300 18.40 8.24 17.15
N ASP A 301 18.77 9.28 17.89
CA ASP A 301 19.61 9.19 19.08
C ASP A 301 19.00 10.01 20.23
N ARG A 302 18.54 9.33 21.27
CA ARG A 302 17.91 9.95 22.46
C ARG A 302 18.99 10.24 23.50
N ARG A 303 19.36 11.51 23.61
CA ARG A 303 20.41 11.96 24.53
C ARG A 303 19.90 12.07 25.96
N GLN A 304 20.70 11.57 26.90
CA GLN A 304 20.44 11.78 28.34
C GLN A 304 20.98 13.13 28.86
N GLN A 305 21.84 13.82 28.09
CA GLN A 305 22.40 15.13 28.47
C GLN A 305 22.36 16.14 27.30
N SER A 306 22.37 17.43 27.66
CA SER A 306 22.29 18.57 26.73
C SER A 306 23.49 18.71 25.79
N LYS A 307 24.62 18.03 26.03
CA LYS A 307 25.77 18.00 25.10
C LYS A 307 25.73 16.77 24.21
N MET A 308 25.80 17.01 22.91
CA MET A 308 25.97 15.99 21.90
C MET A 308 27.42 15.53 21.93
N ASP A 309 27.69 14.29 22.35
CA ASP A 309 29.06 13.75 22.28
C ASP A 309 29.34 13.29 20.84
N ALA A 310 29.52 14.27 19.94
CA ALA A 310 29.69 14.05 18.51
C ALA A 310 30.92 13.16 18.18
N GLY A 311 31.88 13.07 19.11
CA GLY A 311 33.03 12.16 19.02
C GLY A 311 32.67 10.68 19.22
N ALA A 312 31.56 10.39 19.91
CA ALA A 312 31.14 9.03 20.25
C ALA A 312 30.33 8.33 19.14
N MET A 313 30.00 9.01 18.03
CA MET A 313 29.38 8.38 16.87
C MET A 313 30.43 7.93 15.84
N PRO A 314 30.25 6.77 15.20
CA PRO A 314 31.11 6.34 14.09
C PRO A 314 31.19 7.40 13.00
N PHE A 315 32.37 7.55 12.40
CA PHE A 315 32.68 8.58 11.41
C PHE A 315 31.61 8.69 10.30
N TYR A 316 31.18 7.55 9.74
CA TYR A 316 30.20 7.52 8.67
C TYR A 316 28.80 8.04 9.06
N LEU A 317 28.38 7.85 10.31
CA LEU A 317 27.07 8.32 10.78
C LEU A 317 27.05 9.81 11.12
N ARG A 318 28.21 10.46 11.28
CA ARG A 318 28.29 11.90 11.62
C ARG A 318 27.77 12.80 10.50
N HIS A 319 27.75 12.31 9.27
CA HIS A 319 27.33 13.05 8.08
C HIS A 319 25.89 12.73 7.66
N GLU A 320 25.24 11.80 8.36
CA GLU A 320 23.86 11.41 8.07
C GLU A 320 22.87 12.31 8.80
N LYS A 321 21.63 12.32 8.30
CA LYS A 321 20.53 13.06 8.94
C LYS A 321 20.08 12.32 10.21
N LEU A 322 20.77 12.59 11.31
CA LEU A 322 20.45 12.09 12.63
C LEU A 322 19.45 13.01 13.33
N VAL A 323 18.37 12.42 13.86
CA VAL A 323 17.46 13.10 14.79
C VAL A 323 17.99 12.89 16.21
N SER A 324 18.69 13.90 16.74
CA SER A 324 19.27 13.83 18.08
C SER A 324 18.53 14.73 19.06
N GLU A 325 17.72 14.12 19.91
CA GLU A 325 16.80 14.80 20.82
C GLU A 325 17.02 14.35 22.26
N GLU A 326 16.66 15.20 23.22
CA GLU A 326 16.70 14.80 24.64
C GLU A 326 15.68 13.69 24.92
N ASN A 327 16.02 12.74 25.79
CA ASN A 327 15.13 11.65 26.19
C ASN A 327 14.07 12.11 27.22
N ASN A 328 13.25 13.08 26.82
CA ASN A 328 12.13 13.62 27.59
C ASN A 328 10.90 13.81 26.68
N GLU A 329 9.76 14.15 27.28
CA GLU A 329 8.48 14.30 26.56
C GLU A 329 8.57 15.29 25.38
N ALA A 330 9.30 16.40 25.54
CA ALA A 330 9.47 17.38 24.48
C ALA A 330 10.30 16.83 23.31
N GLY A 331 11.39 16.12 23.59
CA GLY A 331 12.20 15.44 22.58
C GLY A 331 11.42 14.32 21.88
N HIS A 332 10.66 13.52 22.62
CA HIS A 332 9.80 12.46 22.07
C HIS A 332 8.77 13.03 21.08
N ARG A 333 8.11 14.15 21.42
CA ARG A 333 7.19 14.84 20.48
C ARG A 333 7.89 15.31 19.22
N ARG A 334 9.11 15.83 19.33
CA ARG A 334 9.90 16.26 18.15
C ARG A 334 10.30 15.07 17.28
N ILE A 335 10.79 13.97 17.89
CA ILE A 335 11.09 12.73 17.17
C ILE A 335 9.86 12.22 16.42
N ALA A 336 8.71 12.13 17.10
CA ALA A 336 7.47 11.68 16.47
C ALA A 336 7.08 12.52 15.25
N ASN A 337 7.18 13.86 15.36
CA ASN A 337 6.87 14.76 14.24
C ASN A 337 7.85 14.59 13.07
N VAL A 338 9.15 14.52 13.34
CA VAL A 338 10.17 14.31 12.29
C VAL A 338 9.98 12.94 11.63
N LEU A 339 9.67 11.91 12.41
CA LEU A 339 9.40 10.56 11.89
C LEU A 339 8.20 10.54 10.95
N THR A 340 7.05 11.10 11.36
CA THR A 340 5.88 11.20 10.49
C THR A 340 6.19 12.00 9.21
N GLN A 341 6.93 13.11 9.32
CA GLN A 341 7.34 13.90 8.15
C GLN A 341 8.27 13.13 7.20
N TYR A 342 9.25 12.42 7.75
CA TYR A 342 10.17 11.59 6.99
C TYR A 342 9.42 10.49 6.22
N LEU A 343 8.52 9.75 6.89
CA LEU A 343 7.74 8.69 6.25
C LEU A 343 6.83 9.23 5.14
N ASN A 344 6.16 10.37 5.38
CA ASN A 344 5.35 11.04 4.37
C ASN A 344 6.21 11.50 3.17
N ALA A 345 7.42 12.00 3.41
CA ALA A 345 8.35 12.40 2.34
C ALA A 345 8.85 11.19 1.54
N VAL A 346 9.18 10.06 2.20
CA VAL A 346 9.54 8.81 1.53
C VAL A 346 8.39 8.31 0.65
N ALA A 347 7.16 8.33 1.17
CA ALA A 347 5.97 7.96 0.41
C ALA A 347 5.73 8.89 -0.78
N LYS A 348 5.91 10.21 -0.60
CA LYS A 348 5.77 11.20 -1.67
C LYS A 348 6.86 11.08 -2.74
N ASN A 349 8.13 10.89 -2.37
CA ASN A 349 9.22 10.69 -3.32
C ASN A 349 9.03 9.41 -4.13
N ALA A 350 8.54 8.34 -3.48
CA ALA A 350 8.12 7.15 -4.20
C ALA A 350 7.02 7.47 -5.23
N ASP A 351 6.06 8.34 -4.88
CA ASP A 351 5.01 8.80 -5.80
C ASP A 351 5.52 9.74 -6.91
N GLU A 352 6.47 10.63 -6.64
CA GLU A 352 7.07 11.51 -7.64
C GLU A 352 7.94 10.74 -8.64
N TYR A 353 8.74 9.78 -8.16
CA TYR A 353 9.45 8.82 -9.03
C TYR A 353 8.47 7.92 -9.82
N ARG A 354 7.26 7.69 -9.28
CA ARG A 354 6.15 7.03 -10.00
C ARG A 354 5.46 7.93 -11.03
N ARG A 355 5.60 9.26 -10.95
CA ARG A 355 5.01 10.24 -11.87
C ARG A 355 5.96 10.73 -12.96
N GLN A 356 7.27 10.49 -12.83
CA GLN A 356 8.22 10.79 -13.89
C GLN A 356 8.00 9.84 -15.09
N PRO A 357 7.94 10.38 -16.33
CA PRO A 357 7.52 9.66 -17.54
C PRO A 357 8.46 8.54 -17.98
#